data_AF-A0A2A5GVA5-F1
#
_entry.id   AF-A0A2A5GVA5-F1
#
_cell.length_a   1.000
_cell.length_b   1.000
_cell.length_c   1.000
_cell.angle_alpha   90.00
_cell.angle_beta   90.00
_cell.angle_gamma   90.00
#
_symmetry.space_group_name_H-M   'P 1'
#
loop_
_entity.id
_entity.type
_entity.pdbx_description
1 polymer ?
#
loop_
_entity_poly.entity_id
_entity_poly.type
_entity_poly.pdbx_seq_one_letter_code
_entity_poly.pdbx_strand_id
1 'polypeptide(L)'
;MNKIEKVVLPLKADAVERATQRATAICDKVHKHLLENDMDITKALPRIDAYNDSYDVYRDKQAKKNLYMSLVSYDKHDMTDKIVIMNDMKILKFIQKARENAAFTYDKFVNKLNLKIGPVSEAKLQGNHVWDESFLTVKIVDGAEEIWKTKMILNVSKLGLIFNQFPTRKMKN
;
A
#
# COMPACT_ATOMS: atom_id res chain seq x y z
N MET A 1 25.14 -8.91 3.95
CA MET A 1 23.90 -8.54 3.24
C MET A 1 23.37 -9.77 2.52
N ASN A 2 22.09 -10.10 2.71
CA ASN A 2 21.47 -11.27 2.11
C ASN A 2 21.41 -11.11 0.57
N LYS A 3 21.69 -12.17 -0.20
CA LYS A 3 21.74 -12.08 -1.68
C LYS A 3 20.38 -11.82 -2.31
N ILE A 4 19.32 -12.40 -1.73
CA ILE A 4 17.93 -12.16 -2.15
C ILE A 4 17.53 -10.71 -1.84
N GLU A 5 17.88 -10.21 -0.66
CA GLU A 5 17.65 -8.81 -0.29
C GLU A 5 18.34 -7.85 -1.26
N LYS A 6 19.58 -8.14 -1.66
CA LYS A 6 20.35 -7.32 -2.61
C LYS A 6 19.61 -7.09 -3.94
N VAL A 7 19.00 -8.15 -4.49
CA VAL A 7 18.28 -8.06 -5.78
C VAL A 7 16.89 -7.46 -5.65
N VAL A 8 16.30 -7.49 -4.45
CA VAL A 8 14.99 -6.92 -4.18
C VAL A 8 15.06 -5.44 -3.81
N LEU A 9 16.19 -4.97 -3.27
CA LEU A 9 16.37 -3.60 -2.79
C LEU A 9 16.03 -2.50 -3.83
N PRO A 10 16.43 -2.60 -5.10
CA PRO A 10 16.04 -1.61 -6.11
C PRO A 10 14.52 -1.53 -6.29
N LEU A 11 13.85 -2.68 -6.36
CA LEU A 11 12.39 -2.74 -6.49
C LEU A 11 11.66 -2.18 -5.26
N LYS A 12 12.26 -2.34 -4.07
CA LYS A 12 11.76 -1.74 -2.83
C LYS A 12 11.82 -0.21 -2.91
N ALA A 13 12.94 0.35 -3.36
CA ALA A 13 13.10 1.79 -3.52
C ALA A 13 12.06 2.37 -4.50
N ASP A 14 11.92 1.75 -5.67
CA ASP A 14 10.94 2.16 -6.70
C ASP A 14 9.50 2.09 -6.18
N ALA A 15 9.17 1.04 -5.41
CA ALA A 15 7.85 0.89 -4.83
C ALA A 15 7.54 1.93 -3.75
N VAL A 16 8.53 2.27 -2.91
CA VAL A 16 8.41 3.34 -1.92
C VAL A 16 8.20 4.68 -2.61
N GLU A 17 8.95 4.96 -3.68
CA GLU A 17 8.81 6.20 -4.44
C GLU A 17 7.41 6.33 -5.07
N ARG A 18 6.92 5.27 -5.73
CA ARG A 18 5.55 5.29 -6.27
C ARG A 18 4.48 5.37 -5.19
N ALA A 19 4.70 4.78 -4.02
CA ALA A 19 3.79 4.93 -2.89
C ALA A 19 3.74 6.38 -2.40
N THR A 20 4.89 7.06 -2.35
CA THR A 20 4.97 8.51 -2.07
C THR A 20 4.18 9.30 -3.09
N GLN A 21 4.46 9.12 -4.39
CA GLN A 21 3.78 9.86 -5.47
C GLN A 21 2.26 9.66 -5.44
N ARG A 22 1.79 8.42 -5.22
CA ARG A 22 0.36 8.12 -5.08
C ARG A 22 -0.25 8.78 -3.85
N ALA A 23 0.43 8.75 -2.71
CA ALA A 23 -0.04 9.36 -1.48
C ALA A 23 -0.15 10.89 -1.63
N THR A 24 0.87 11.54 -2.22
CA THR A 24 0.85 12.97 -2.55
C THR A 24 -0.31 13.30 -3.48
N ALA A 25 -0.49 12.56 -4.57
CA ALA A 25 -1.60 12.78 -5.51
C ALA A 25 -2.99 12.61 -4.85
N ILE A 26 -3.12 11.74 -3.83
CA ILE A 26 -4.35 11.62 -3.04
C ILE A 26 -4.56 12.89 -2.19
N CYS A 27 -3.53 13.36 -1.50
CA CYS A 27 -3.59 14.60 -0.73
C CYS A 27 -3.99 15.80 -1.61
N ASP A 28 -3.40 15.92 -2.80
CA ASP A 28 -3.72 16.99 -3.76
C ASP A 28 -5.17 16.91 -4.24
N LYS A 29 -5.67 15.70 -4.52
CA LYS A 29 -7.08 15.50 -4.90
C LYS A 29 -8.03 15.89 -3.77
N VAL A 30 -7.70 15.54 -2.53
CA VAL A 30 -8.51 15.91 -1.36
C VAL A 30 -8.50 17.43 -1.18
N HIS A 31 -7.33 18.05 -1.27
CA HIS A 31 -7.21 19.50 -1.15
C HIS A 31 -8.01 20.23 -2.23
N LYS A 32 -7.87 19.83 -3.50
CA LYS A 32 -8.64 20.39 -4.62
C LYS A 32 -10.15 20.26 -4.37
N HIS A 33 -10.60 19.09 -3.96
CA HIS A 33 -12.03 18.88 -3.71
C HIS A 33 -12.57 19.69 -2.53
N LEU A 34 -11.75 19.94 -1.50
CA LEU A 34 -12.13 20.84 -0.41
C LEU A 34 -12.21 22.28 -0.88
N LEU A 35 -11.26 22.75 -1.70
CA LEU A 35 -11.28 24.11 -2.28
C LEU A 35 -12.53 24.34 -3.15
N GLU A 36 -12.92 23.34 -3.94
CA GLU A 36 -14.15 23.37 -4.75
C GLU A 36 -15.45 23.47 -3.91
N ASN A 37 -15.36 23.21 -2.61
CA ASN A 37 -16.47 23.21 -1.66
C ASN A 37 -16.28 24.23 -0.52
N ASP A 38 -15.57 25.33 -0.79
CA ASP A 38 -15.31 26.42 0.17
C ASP A 38 -14.61 25.98 1.46
N MET A 39 -13.82 24.90 1.39
CA MET A 39 -13.20 24.24 2.56
C MET A 39 -14.22 23.73 3.60
N ASP A 40 -15.51 23.68 3.27
CA ASP A 40 -16.57 23.15 4.13
C ASP A 40 -16.64 21.62 3.98
N ILE A 41 -16.28 20.91 5.04
CA ILE A 41 -16.23 19.45 5.05
C ILE A 41 -17.62 18.82 4.85
N THR A 42 -18.68 19.52 5.25
CA THR A 42 -20.07 19.03 5.15
C THR A 42 -20.62 19.19 3.74
N LYS A 43 -20.10 20.14 2.96
CA LYS A 43 -20.37 20.25 1.51
C LYS A 43 -19.56 19.23 0.73
N ALA A 44 -18.27 19.08 1.07
CA ALA A 44 -17.36 18.18 0.36
C ALA A 44 -17.68 16.68 0.58
N LEU A 45 -18.26 16.30 1.71
CA LEU A 45 -18.55 14.89 2.01
C LEU A 45 -20.05 14.61 2.04
N PRO A 46 -20.50 13.52 1.41
CA PRO A 46 -21.89 13.12 1.50
C PRO A 46 -22.26 12.80 2.96
N ARG A 47 -23.48 13.16 3.36
CA ARG A 47 -24.04 12.74 4.64
C ARG A 47 -24.11 11.21 4.69
N ILE A 48 -23.62 10.66 5.79
CA ILE A 48 -23.73 9.24 6.13
C ILE A 48 -25.08 9.05 6.81
N ASP A 49 -25.89 8.13 6.30
CA ASP A 49 -27.19 7.79 6.87
C ASP A 49 -27.25 6.30 7.17
N ALA A 50 -27.10 5.94 8.45
CA ALA A 50 -27.07 4.54 8.87
C ALA A 50 -28.40 3.80 8.66
N TYR A 51 -29.52 4.52 8.49
CA TYR A 51 -30.84 3.92 8.30
C TYR A 51 -31.20 3.74 6.83
N ASN A 52 -30.77 4.67 5.97
CA ASN A 52 -31.14 4.68 4.55
C ASN A 52 -30.03 4.16 3.62
N ASP A 53 -28.76 4.20 4.04
CA ASP A 53 -27.66 3.68 3.22
C ASP A 53 -27.61 2.14 3.32
N SER A 54 -27.40 1.47 2.19
CA SER A 54 -26.97 0.07 2.22
C SER A 54 -25.61 -0.05 2.91
N TYR A 55 -25.30 -1.24 3.44
CA TYR A 55 -24.04 -1.47 4.15
C TYR A 55 -22.79 -1.06 3.35
N ASP A 56 -22.76 -1.38 2.05
CA ASP A 56 -21.63 -1.03 1.17
C ASP A 56 -21.53 0.48 0.95
N VAL A 57 -22.65 1.17 0.72
CA VAL A 57 -22.69 2.63 0.55
C VAL A 57 -22.23 3.33 1.83
N TYR A 58 -22.70 2.87 2.99
CA TYR A 58 -22.28 3.36 4.30
C TYR A 58 -20.77 3.21 4.46
N ARG A 59 -20.22 2.02 4.17
CA ARG A 59 -18.79 1.73 4.31
C ARG A 59 -17.94 2.63 3.42
N ASP A 60 -18.36 2.85 2.17
CA ASP A 60 -17.61 3.67 1.21
C ASP A 60 -17.63 5.16 1.61
N LYS A 61 -18.80 5.68 2.03
CA LYS A 61 -18.89 7.05 2.57
C LYS A 61 -18.06 7.22 3.83
N GLN A 62 -18.09 6.24 4.75
CA GLN A 62 -17.29 6.27 5.96
C GLN A 62 -15.78 6.21 5.66
N ALA A 63 -15.35 5.37 4.70
CA ALA A 63 -13.96 5.31 4.27
C ALA A 63 -13.49 6.64 3.67
N LYS A 64 -14.32 7.28 2.83
CA LYS A 64 -14.05 8.62 2.29
C LYS A 64 -13.95 9.66 3.41
N LYS A 65 -14.87 9.65 4.38
CA LYS A 65 -14.81 10.55 5.54
C LYS A 65 -13.54 10.35 6.36
N ASN A 66 -13.19 9.10 6.67
CA ASN A 66 -11.99 8.76 7.41
C ASN A 66 -10.72 9.26 6.70
N LEU A 67 -10.65 9.13 5.37
CA LEU A 67 -9.54 9.66 4.58
C LEU A 67 -9.41 11.18 4.78
N TYR A 68 -10.49 11.94 4.64
CA TYR A 68 -10.43 13.40 4.76
C TYR A 68 -10.01 13.82 6.17
N MET A 69 -10.65 13.25 7.19
CA MET A 69 -10.33 13.55 8.60
C MET A 69 -8.90 13.15 8.99
N SER A 70 -8.30 12.20 8.27
CA SER A 70 -6.90 11.82 8.45
C SER A 70 -5.91 12.84 7.89
N LEU A 71 -6.34 13.77 7.04
CA LEU A 71 -5.50 14.76 6.36
C LEU A 71 -5.73 16.20 6.83
N VAL A 72 -6.91 16.51 7.38
CA VAL A 72 -7.31 17.88 7.73
C VAL A 72 -7.41 18.11 9.23
N SER A 73 -7.44 19.38 9.64
CA SER A 73 -7.82 19.83 10.98
C SER A 73 -8.95 20.85 10.87
N TYR A 74 -9.79 20.96 11.89
CA TYR A 74 -10.77 22.05 11.96
C TYR A 74 -10.05 23.39 12.12
N ASP A 75 -10.59 24.42 11.46
CA ASP A 75 -10.14 25.78 11.67
C ASP A 75 -10.56 26.22 13.08
N LYS A 76 -9.60 26.69 13.87
CA LYS A 76 -9.85 27.15 15.25
C LYS A 76 -10.68 28.42 15.31
N HIS A 77 -10.80 29.14 14.19
CA HIS A 77 -11.58 30.37 14.09
C HIS A 77 -13.05 30.12 13.69
N ASP A 78 -13.38 28.92 13.24
CA ASP A 78 -14.76 28.53 12.92
C ASP A 78 -15.42 27.87 14.14
N MET A 79 -16.43 28.54 14.71
CA MET A 79 -17.21 27.97 15.83
C MET A 79 -18.17 26.85 15.39
N THR A 80 -18.34 26.63 14.07
CA THR A 80 -19.25 25.61 13.55
C THR A 80 -18.61 24.24 13.32
N ASP A 81 -17.28 24.13 13.45
CA ASP A 81 -16.48 22.95 13.12
C ASP A 81 -16.76 22.39 11.71
N LYS A 82 -17.11 23.26 10.75
CA LYS A 82 -17.39 22.85 9.36
C LYS A 82 -16.24 23.17 8.43
N ILE A 83 -15.58 24.29 8.67
CA ILE A 83 -14.43 24.71 7.88
C ILE A 83 -13.20 23.96 8.35
N VAL A 84 -12.49 23.36 7.40
CA VAL A 84 -11.27 22.60 7.66
C VAL A 84 -10.09 23.21 6.92
N ILE A 85 -8.90 22.99 7.44
CA ILE A 85 -7.64 23.33 6.78
C ILE A 85 -6.80 22.08 6.59
N MET A 86 -6.04 22.04 5.49
CA MET A 86 -5.06 20.99 5.26
C MET A 86 -4.02 21.03 6.38
N ASN A 87 -3.72 19.88 6.97
CA ASN A 87 -2.77 19.80 8.08
C ASN A 87 -1.48 19.13 7.61
N ASP A 88 -0.41 19.92 7.47
CA ASP A 88 0.88 19.46 6.97
C ASP A 88 1.45 18.28 7.76
N MET A 89 1.34 18.30 9.09
CA MET A 89 1.82 17.19 9.92
C MET A 89 1.03 15.90 9.69
N LYS A 90 -0.27 16.00 9.43
CA LYS A 90 -1.10 14.85 9.08
C LYS A 90 -0.79 14.32 7.68
N ILE A 91 -0.59 15.21 6.71
CA ILE A 91 -0.17 14.87 5.34
C ILE A 91 1.17 14.14 5.37
N LEU A 92 2.17 14.69 6.07
CA LEU A 92 3.49 14.07 6.23
C LEU A 92 3.38 12.68 6.85
N LYS A 93 2.56 12.52 7.90
CA LYS A 93 2.30 11.21 8.52
C LYS A 93 1.61 10.23 7.55
N PHE A 94 0.67 10.70 6.73
CA PHE A 94 -0.02 9.88 5.75
C PHE A 94 0.95 9.36 4.68
N ILE A 95 1.78 10.24 4.11
CA ILE A 95 2.81 9.88 3.13
C ILE A 95 3.84 8.94 3.76
N GLN A 96 4.30 9.22 4.97
CA GLN A 96 5.27 8.38 5.68
C GLN A 96 4.72 6.98 5.92
N LYS A 97 3.46 6.83 6.36
CA LYS A 97 2.82 5.52 6.50
C LYS A 97 2.71 4.78 5.16
N ALA A 98 2.44 5.48 4.06
CA ALA A 98 2.41 4.86 2.74
C ALA A 98 3.79 4.30 2.35
N ARG A 99 4.87 5.04 2.62
CA ARG A 99 6.26 4.61 2.41
C ARG A 99 6.62 3.40 3.27
N GLU A 100 6.31 3.46 4.57
CA GLU A 100 6.57 2.37 5.52
C GLU A 100 5.82 1.11 5.14
N ASN A 101 4.55 1.21 4.77
CA ASN A 101 3.75 0.07 4.32
C ASN A 101 4.34 -0.55 3.04
N ALA A 102 4.73 0.28 2.06
CA ALA A 102 5.38 -0.19 0.85
C ALA A 102 6.70 -0.92 1.17
N ALA A 103 7.58 -0.31 1.96
CA ALA A 103 8.84 -0.93 2.38
C ALA A 103 8.62 -2.26 3.14
N PHE A 104 7.69 -2.27 4.09
CA PHE A 104 7.40 -3.41 4.95
C PHE A 104 6.89 -4.64 4.17
N THR A 105 6.10 -4.41 3.11
CA THR A 105 5.63 -5.51 2.26
C THR A 105 6.78 -6.21 1.54
N TYR A 106 7.79 -5.45 1.10
CA TYR A 106 9.02 -6.01 0.52
C TYR A 106 9.88 -6.76 1.54
N ASP A 107 10.01 -6.23 2.75
CA ASP A 107 10.75 -6.90 3.83
C ASP A 107 10.11 -8.25 4.18
N LYS A 108 8.77 -8.30 4.24
CA LYS A 108 8.02 -9.55 4.38
C LYS A 108 8.29 -10.53 3.24
N PHE A 109 8.36 -10.04 2.00
CA PHE A 109 8.64 -10.88 0.84
C PHE A 109 10.06 -11.48 0.90
N VAL A 110 11.07 -10.66 1.19
CA VAL A 110 12.46 -11.11 1.36
C VAL A 110 12.57 -12.14 2.49
N ASN A 111 11.98 -11.85 3.65
CA ASN A 111 11.98 -12.78 4.79
C ASN A 111 11.32 -14.12 4.45
N LYS A 112 10.18 -14.08 3.76
CA LYS A 112 9.50 -15.29 3.29
C LYS A 112 10.39 -16.12 2.36
N LEU A 113 11.07 -15.50 1.41
CA LEU A 113 11.95 -16.20 0.48
C LEU A 113 13.15 -16.82 1.20
N ASN A 114 13.77 -16.06 2.11
CA ASN A 114 14.88 -16.54 2.92
C ASN A 114 14.50 -17.78 3.74
N LEU A 115 13.34 -17.77 4.38
CA LEU A 115 12.84 -18.92 5.14
C LEU A 115 12.53 -20.14 4.26
N LYS A 116 12.13 -19.90 3.00
CA LYS A 116 11.69 -20.97 2.10
C LYS A 116 12.84 -21.62 1.33
N ILE A 117 13.83 -20.84 0.92
CA ILE A 117 14.96 -21.27 0.08
C ILE A 117 16.15 -21.64 0.95
N GLY A 118 16.35 -20.93 2.07
CA GLY A 118 17.55 -21.05 2.89
C GLY A 118 18.74 -20.25 2.34
N PRO A 119 19.97 -20.60 2.75
CA PRO A 119 21.18 -19.90 2.33
C PRO A 119 21.44 -20.04 0.83
N VAL A 120 21.73 -18.91 0.18
CA VAL A 120 22.05 -18.85 -1.26
C VAL A 120 23.38 -18.15 -1.49
N SER A 121 24.15 -18.63 -2.48
CA SER A 121 25.42 -18.03 -2.91
C SER A 121 25.20 -16.88 -3.89
N GLU A 122 24.22 -17.04 -4.78
CA GLU A 122 23.84 -16.06 -5.81
C GLU A 122 22.32 -15.96 -5.95
N ALA A 123 21.85 -14.79 -6.37
CA ALA A 123 20.44 -14.53 -6.65
C ALA A 123 20.33 -13.57 -7.83
N LYS A 124 19.32 -13.78 -8.68
CA LYS A 124 18.96 -12.93 -9.81
C LYS A 124 17.44 -12.85 -9.88
N LEU A 125 16.91 -11.62 -9.86
CA LEU A 125 15.49 -11.38 -9.97
C LEU A 125 15.16 -10.89 -11.39
N GLN A 126 14.15 -11.48 -12.00
CA GLN A 126 13.56 -11.07 -13.27
C GLN A 126 12.09 -10.72 -13.05
N GLY A 127 11.64 -9.64 -13.69
CA GLY A 127 10.28 -9.09 -13.56
C GLY A 127 10.29 -7.65 -13.05
N ASN A 128 9.25 -6.88 -13.40
CA ASN A 128 9.16 -5.46 -13.06
C ASN A 128 8.76 -5.22 -11.60
N HIS A 129 7.95 -6.08 -10.99
CA HIS A 129 7.56 -5.97 -9.58
C HIS A 129 7.26 -7.34 -8.96
N VAL A 130 7.58 -7.50 -7.67
CA VAL A 130 7.28 -8.72 -6.88
C VAL A 130 5.78 -8.97 -6.73
N TRP A 131 4.96 -7.97 -7.06
CA TRP A 131 3.51 -7.98 -6.95
C TRP A 131 2.77 -8.41 -8.21
N ASP A 132 3.36 -8.34 -9.39
CA ASP A 132 2.67 -8.78 -10.60
C ASP A 132 3.09 -10.22 -10.90
N GLU A 133 4.34 -10.35 -11.36
CA GLU A 133 4.98 -11.62 -11.60
C GLU A 133 6.50 -11.43 -11.48
N SER A 134 7.15 -12.29 -10.73
CA SER A 134 8.60 -12.26 -10.57
C SER A 134 9.19 -13.67 -10.58
N PHE A 135 10.34 -13.81 -11.23
CA PHE A 135 11.14 -15.03 -11.26
C PHE A 135 12.46 -14.76 -10.56
N LEU A 136 12.67 -15.45 -9.43
CA LEU A 136 13.91 -15.39 -8.67
C LEU A 136 14.72 -16.65 -8.99
N THR A 137 15.81 -16.49 -9.71
CA THR A 137 16.81 -17.53 -9.91
C THR A 137 17.82 -17.45 -8.77
N VAL A 138 18.08 -18.57 -8.09
CA VAL A 138 19.04 -18.66 -6.99
C VAL A 138 20.02 -19.80 -7.22
N LYS A 139 21.24 -19.62 -6.75
CA LYS A 139 22.21 -20.70 -6.61
C LYS A 139 22.35 -21.04 -5.14
N ILE A 140 22.02 -22.27 -4.77
CA ILE A 140 22.18 -22.77 -3.41
C ILE A 140 23.68 -23.01 -3.15
N VAL A 141 24.07 -23.11 -1.88
CA VAL A 141 25.46 -23.33 -1.44
C VAL A 141 26.05 -24.64 -2.00
N ASP A 142 25.21 -25.65 -2.23
CA ASP A 142 25.59 -26.92 -2.87
C ASP A 142 25.82 -26.81 -4.39
N GLY A 143 25.59 -25.63 -4.98
CA GLY A 143 25.73 -25.34 -6.39
C GLY A 143 24.48 -25.59 -7.22
N ALA A 144 23.40 -26.13 -6.63
CA ALA A 144 22.14 -26.34 -7.34
C ALA A 144 21.48 -25.00 -7.70
N GLU A 145 20.94 -24.92 -8.92
CA GLU A 145 20.20 -23.76 -9.38
C GLU A 145 18.69 -24.01 -9.24
N GLU A 146 17.99 -23.04 -8.65
CA GLU A 146 16.54 -23.10 -8.50
C GLU A 146 15.88 -21.83 -9.02
N ILE A 147 14.75 -21.99 -9.70
CA ILE A 147 13.93 -20.87 -10.16
C ILE A 147 12.65 -20.83 -9.32
N TRP A 148 12.39 -19.69 -8.69
CA TRP A 148 11.24 -19.44 -7.83
C TRP A 148 10.32 -18.41 -8.46
N LYS A 149 9.12 -18.83 -8.83
CA LYS A 149 8.08 -17.96 -9.38
C LYS A 149 7.18 -17.43 -8.26
N THR A 150 6.99 -16.12 -8.19
CA THR A 150 5.96 -15.47 -7.37
C THR A 150 4.99 -14.72 -8.26
N LYS A 151 3.69 -14.86 -8.00
CA LYS A 151 2.61 -14.14 -8.68
C LYS A 151 1.57 -13.73 -7.66
N MET A 152 1.10 -12.48 -7.70
CA MET A 152 -0.02 -12.08 -6.85
C MET A 152 -1.32 -12.69 -7.36
N ILE A 153 -2.13 -13.16 -6.43
CA ILE A 153 -3.51 -13.55 -6.67
C ILE A 153 -4.40 -12.80 -5.69
N LEU A 154 -5.55 -12.33 -6.18
CA LEU A 154 -6.63 -11.83 -5.33
C LEU A 154 -7.40 -13.05 -4.83
N ASN A 155 -7.54 -13.16 -3.51
CA ASN A 155 -8.32 -14.21 -2.87
C ASN A 155 -9.40 -13.59 -1.97
N VAL A 156 -10.43 -14.35 -1.63
CA VAL A 156 -11.55 -13.91 -0.79
C VAL A 156 -11.59 -14.82 0.44
N SER A 157 -11.60 -14.24 1.64
CA SER A 157 -11.63 -15.00 2.88
C SER A 157 -13.00 -15.68 3.07
N LYS A 158 -13.11 -16.61 4.03
CA LYS A 158 -14.40 -17.20 4.41
C LYS A 158 -15.44 -16.15 4.85
N LEU A 159 -14.99 -14.98 5.26
CA LEU A 159 -15.83 -13.85 5.67
C LEU A 159 -16.08 -12.84 4.54
N GLY A 160 -15.72 -13.16 3.28
CA GLY A 160 -15.92 -12.28 2.13
C GLY A 160 -14.88 -11.16 1.99
N LEU A 161 -13.82 -11.13 2.81
CA LEU A 161 -12.79 -10.09 2.72
C LEU A 161 -11.82 -10.40 1.59
N ILE A 162 -11.68 -9.48 0.63
CA ILE A 162 -10.70 -9.58 -0.46
C ILE A 162 -9.29 -9.29 0.10
N PHE A 163 -8.32 -10.13 -0.23
CA PHE A 163 -6.93 -9.94 0.18
C PHE A 163 -5.95 -10.48 -0.86
N ASN A 164 -4.75 -9.88 -0.89
CA ASN A 164 -3.68 -10.31 -1.79
C ASN A 164 -2.95 -11.51 -1.19
N GLN A 165 -2.77 -12.56 -1.98
CA GLN A 165 -1.85 -13.65 -1.68
C GLN A 165 -0.70 -13.64 -2.68
N PHE A 166 0.47 -14.04 -2.22
CA PHE A 166 1.70 -14.05 -3.04
C PHE A 166 2.27 -15.47 -3.09
N PRO A 167 1.57 -16.47 -3.67
CA PRO A 167 2.12 -17.81 -3.79
C PRO A 167 3.48 -17.78 -4.48
N THR A 168 4.45 -18.43 -3.85
CA THR A 168 5.81 -18.56 -4.36
C THR A 168 6.10 -20.05 -4.53
N ARG A 169 6.49 -20.49 -5.73
CA ARG A 169 6.70 -21.91 -6.05
C ARG A 169 8.06 -22.11 -6.72
N LYS A 170 8.76 -23.18 -6.33
CA LYS A 170 9.91 -23.69 -7.06
C LYS A 170 9.39 -24.25 -8.39
N MET A 171 9.93 -23.77 -9.49
CA MET A 171 9.64 -24.28 -10.82
C MET A 171 10.33 -25.63 -10.97
N LYS A 172 9.68 -26.56 -11.66
CA LYS A 172 10.37 -27.77 -12.14
C LYS A 172 11.19 -27.33 -13.35
N ASN A 173 12.50 -27.50 -13.26
CA ASN A 173 13.38 -27.46 -14.44
C ASN A 173 13.11 -28.69 -15.31
#